data_AF-A0A3A8F854-F1
#
_entry.id   AF-A0A3A8F854-F1
#
_cell.length_a   1.000
_cell.length_b   1.000
_cell.length_c   1.000
_cell.angle_alpha   90.00
_cell.angle_beta   90.00
_cell.angle_gamma   90.00
#
_symmetry.space_group_name_H-M   'P 1'
#
loop_
_entity.id
_entity.type
_entity.pdbx_description
1 polymer ?
#
loop_
_entity_poly.entity_id
_entity_poly.type
_entity_poly.pdbx_seq_one_letter_code
_entity_poly.pdbx_strand_id
1 'polypeptide(L)'
;LITIDATYCEQATDRDFCRLIEHELYHIGVERDEDGEPIYSDNTGLPKHYLAGHDVEVFFGETKRWGADENVKRLVEIAKQAPFVSETSMAACCGTCVIG
;
A
#
# COMPACT_ATOMS: atom_id res chain seq x y z
N LEU A 1 -6.60 3.35 -17.31
CA LEU A 1 -5.70 2.53 -18.16
C LEU A 1 -4.41 2.35 -17.37
N ILE A 2 -3.94 1.11 -17.16
CA ILE A 2 -2.61 0.85 -16.59
C ILE A 2 -1.62 0.81 -17.76
N THR A 3 -0.50 1.50 -17.61
CA THR A 3 0.56 1.59 -18.62
C THR A 3 1.88 1.25 -17.96
N ILE A 4 2.64 0.34 -18.57
CA ILE A 4 3.91 -0.15 -18.03
C ILE A 4 5.04 0.28 -18.97
N ASP A 5 6.18 0.66 -18.39
CA ASP A 5 7.37 1.02 -19.13
C ASP A 5 7.94 -0.17 -19.92
N ALA A 6 8.03 -0.04 -21.24
CA ALA A 6 8.47 -1.13 -22.10
C ALA A 6 9.95 -1.48 -21.89
N THR A 7 10.79 -0.50 -21.54
CA THR A 7 12.22 -0.72 -21.30
C THR A 7 12.46 -1.52 -20.02
N TYR A 8 11.66 -1.28 -18.98
CA TYR A 8 11.64 -2.12 -17.79
C TYR A 8 11.19 -3.54 -18.12
N CYS A 9 10.09 -3.70 -18.88
CA CYS A 9 9.57 -5.02 -19.26
C CYS A 9 10.60 -5.87 -20.02
N GLU A 10 11.44 -5.27 -20.84
CA GLU A 10 12.50 -5.97 -21.58
C GLU A 10 13.59 -6.54 -20.65
N GLN A 11 13.83 -5.88 -19.51
CA GLN A 11 14.89 -6.24 -18.57
C GLN A 11 14.37 -7.04 -17.36
N ALA A 12 13.07 -6.99 -17.11
CA ALA A 12 12.44 -7.64 -15.99
C ALA A 12 12.50 -9.16 -16.13
N THR A 13 12.72 -9.85 -15.01
CA THR A 13 12.45 -11.29 -14.97
C THR A 13 10.95 -11.54 -15.02
N ASP A 14 10.51 -12.73 -15.44
CA ASP A 14 9.09 -13.09 -15.44
C ASP A 14 8.43 -12.85 -14.06
N ARG A 15 9.18 -13.10 -12.98
CA ARG A 15 8.72 -12.84 -11.61
C ARG A 15 8.53 -11.36 -11.35
N ASP A 16 9.49 -10.52 -11.71
CA ASP A 16 9.44 -9.08 -11.45
C ASP A 16 8.35 -8.42 -12.30
N PHE A 17 8.19 -8.87 -13.55
CA PHE A 17 7.11 -8.42 -14.42
C PHE A 17 5.74 -8.78 -13.84
N CYS A 18 5.51 -10.04 -13.46
CA CYS A 18 4.25 -10.46 -12.84
C CYS A 18 3.98 -9.71 -11.53
N ARG A 19 5.01 -9.51 -10.71
CA ARG A 19 4.89 -8.72 -9.48
C ARG A 19 4.47 -7.28 -9.78
N LEU A 20 5.10 -6.61 -10.75
CA LEU A 20 4.73 -5.26 -11.16
C LEU A 20 3.29 -5.18 -11.65
N ILE A 21 2.84 -6.14 -12.48
CA ILE A 21 1.45 -6.16 -12.93
C ILE A 21 0.51 -6.26 -11.73
N GLU A 22 0.80 -7.13 -10.76
CA GLU A 22 -0.02 -7.23 -9.56
C GLU A 22 0.00 -5.96 -8.71
N HIS A 23 1.17 -5.32 -8.52
CA HIS A 23 1.29 -4.01 -7.86
C HIS A 23 0.35 -2.99 -8.51
N GLU A 24 0.40 -2.86 -9.83
CA GLU A 24 -0.43 -1.89 -10.54
C GLU A 24 -1.92 -2.23 -10.50
N LEU A 25 -2.27 -3.51 -10.44
CA LEU A 25 -3.67 -3.94 -10.27
C LEU A 25 -4.24 -3.54 -8.89
N TYR A 26 -3.42 -3.38 -7.86
CA TYR A 26 -3.89 -2.85 -6.57
C TYR A 26 -4.33 -1.38 -6.65
N HIS A 27 -3.93 -0.65 -7.68
CA HIS A 27 -4.41 0.71 -7.90
C HIS A 27 -5.82 0.76 -8.50
N ILE A 28 -6.44 -0.37 -8.81
CA ILE A 28 -7.82 -0.41 -9.31
C ILE A 28 -8.78 -0.35 -8.12
N GLY A 29 -9.28 0.86 -7.83
CA GLY A 29 -10.37 1.09 -6.89
C GLY A 29 -11.73 1.08 -7.57
N VAL A 30 -12.79 0.79 -6.82
CA VAL A 30 -14.20 0.92 -7.25
C VAL A 30 -14.86 2.04 -6.45
N GLU A 31 -15.44 3.02 -7.13
CA GLU A 31 -16.18 4.11 -6.49
C GLU A 31 -17.38 3.55 -5.73
N ARG A 32 -17.61 4.07 -4.52
CA ARG A 32 -18.71 3.67 -3.64
C ARG A 32 -19.49 4.89 -3.15
N ASP A 33 -20.78 4.71 -2.95
CA ASP A 33 -21.64 5.74 -2.37
C ASP A 33 -21.51 5.80 -0.83
N GLU A 34 -22.37 6.61 -0.18
CA GLU A 34 -22.36 6.81 1.28
C GLU A 34 -22.71 5.53 2.06
N ASP A 35 -23.47 4.61 1.45
CA ASP A 35 -23.84 3.32 2.04
C ASP A 35 -22.77 2.25 1.77
N GLY A 36 -21.75 2.59 0.97
CA GLY A 36 -20.64 1.72 0.60
C GLY A 36 -20.94 0.84 -0.61
N GLU A 37 -22.04 1.04 -1.33
CA GLU A 37 -22.39 0.26 -2.51
C GLU A 37 -21.64 0.75 -3.75
N PRO A 38 -21.24 -0.15 -4.68
CA PRO A 38 -20.55 0.25 -5.90
C PRO A 38 -21.38 1.22 -6.76
N ILE A 39 -20.78 2.32 -7.19
CA ILE A 39 -21.40 3.24 -8.13
C ILE A 39 -21.25 2.69 -9.55
N TYR A 40 -22.35 2.57 -10.28
CA TYR A 40 -22.35 2.09 -11.66
C TYR A 40 -22.38 3.26 -12.66
N SER A 41 -21.77 3.04 -13.83
CA SER A 41 -21.81 3.98 -14.95
C SER A 41 -23.09 3.77 -15.77
N ASP A 42 -23.90 4.81 -15.94
CA ASP A 42 -25.14 4.74 -16.73
C ASP A 42 -24.90 4.37 -18.20
N ASN A 43 -23.72 4.70 -18.74
CA ASN A 43 -23.37 4.43 -20.13
C ASN A 43 -22.95 2.97 -20.38
N THR A 44 -22.33 2.33 -19.38
CA THR A 44 -21.72 1.00 -19.56
C THR A 44 -22.37 -0.09 -18.71
N GLY A 45 -23.13 0.27 -17.68
CA GLY A 45 -23.69 -0.66 -16.70
C GLY A 45 -22.64 -1.34 -15.82
N LEU A 46 -21.38 -0.89 -15.86
CA LEU A 46 -20.27 -1.47 -15.09
C LEU A 46 -19.90 -0.55 -13.90
N PRO A 47 -19.27 -1.09 -12.84
CA PRO A 47 -18.78 -0.28 -11.74
C PRO A 47 -17.82 0.81 -12.22
N LYS A 48 -17.94 2.02 -11.65
CA LYS A 48 -16.99 3.10 -11.86
C LYS A 48 -15.72 2.77 -11.10
N HIS A 49 -14.61 2.76 -11.83
CA HIS A 49 -13.30 2.51 -11.25
C HIS A 49 -12.53 3.81 -11.15
N TYR A 50 -11.70 3.93 -10.12
CA TYR A 50 -10.77 5.03 -9.93
C TYR A 50 -9.36 4.50 -9.68
N LEU A 51 -8.37 5.37 -9.81
CA LEU A 51 -6.99 5.05 -9.47
C LEU A 51 -6.79 5.26 -7.97
N ALA A 52 -6.76 4.17 -7.20
CA ALA A 52 -6.44 4.19 -5.79
C ALA A 52 -4.98 4.59 -5.59
N GLY A 53 -4.69 5.34 -4.52
CA GLY A 53 -3.31 5.59 -4.10
C GLY A 53 -2.61 4.29 -3.68
N HIS A 54 -1.31 4.36 -3.41
CA HIS A 54 -0.61 3.25 -2.77
C HIS A 54 -1.20 3.03 -1.38
N ASP A 55 -1.93 1.93 -1.21
CA ASP A 55 -2.40 1.46 0.09
C ASP A 55 -1.33 0.58 0.74
N VAL A 56 -1.28 0.55 2.07
CA VAL A 56 -0.44 -0.40 2.80
C VAL A 56 -0.79 -1.85 2.45
N GLU A 57 -2.06 -2.09 2.08
CA GLU A 57 -2.56 -3.41 1.67
C GLU A 57 -1.81 -4.01 0.46
N VAL A 58 -1.26 -3.16 -0.43
CA VAL A 58 -0.42 -3.61 -1.55
C VAL A 58 0.79 -4.38 -1.03
N PHE A 59 1.46 -3.85 -0.01
CA PHE A 59 2.65 -4.49 0.56
C PHE A 59 2.34 -5.84 1.22
N PHE A 60 1.18 -5.97 1.86
CA PHE A 60 0.76 -7.25 2.45
C PHE A 60 0.50 -8.29 1.37
N GLY A 61 -0.24 -7.92 0.33
CA GLY A 61 -0.57 -8.78 -0.81
C GLY A 61 0.67 -9.26 -1.55
N GLU A 62 1.55 -8.32 -1.93
CA GLU A 62 2.81 -8.61 -2.61
C GLU A 62 3.72 -9.49 -1.75
N THR A 63 3.93 -9.12 -0.48
CA THR A 63 4.82 -9.87 0.41
C THR A 63 4.31 -11.29 0.63
N LYS A 64 2.99 -11.47 0.77
CA LYS A 64 2.37 -12.79 0.96
C LYS A 64 2.56 -13.69 -0.27
N ARG A 65 2.48 -13.12 -1.48
CA ARG A 65 2.54 -13.91 -2.72
C ARG A 65 3.96 -14.09 -3.24
N TRP A 66 4.76 -13.02 -3.24
CA TRP A 66 6.10 -12.98 -3.83
C TRP A 66 7.22 -12.99 -2.81
N GLY A 67 6.92 -12.92 -1.51
CA GLY A 67 7.92 -12.80 -0.45
C GLY A 67 8.40 -11.35 -0.26
N ALA A 68 9.02 -11.09 0.88
CA ALA A 68 9.54 -9.76 1.22
C ALA A 68 10.77 -9.40 0.37
N ASP A 69 10.78 -8.20 -0.22
CA ASP A 69 11.98 -7.60 -0.80
C ASP A 69 12.88 -6.95 0.27
N GLU A 70 14.02 -6.41 -0.16
CA GLU A 70 14.99 -5.77 0.73
C GLU A 70 14.44 -4.56 1.48
N ASN A 71 13.50 -3.80 0.89
CA ASN A 71 12.89 -2.66 1.56
C ASN A 71 11.91 -3.14 2.65
N VAL A 72 11.09 -4.14 2.36
CA VAL A 72 10.18 -4.75 3.34
C VAL A 72 10.98 -5.43 4.47
N LYS A 73 12.06 -6.16 4.14
CA LYS A 73 12.97 -6.74 5.14
C LYS A 73 13.59 -5.66 6.02
N ARG A 74 14.07 -4.57 5.43
CA ARG A 74 14.60 -3.42 6.18
C ARG A 74 13.55 -2.80 7.09
N LEU A 75 12.32 -2.65 6.61
CA LEU A 75 11.20 -2.16 7.42
C LEU A 75 10.93 -3.09 8.62
N VAL A 76 10.92 -4.41 8.40
CA VAL A 76 10.78 -5.41 9.46
C VAL A 76 11.92 -5.29 10.49
N GLU A 77 13.17 -5.12 10.05
CA GLU A 77 14.30 -4.95 10.98
C GLU A 77 14.19 -3.65 11.79
N ILE A 78 13.70 -2.56 11.20
CA ILE A 78 13.42 -1.31 11.91
C ILE A 78 12.30 -1.50 12.92
N ALA A 79 11.21 -2.19 12.54
CA ALA A 79 10.06 -2.43 13.39
C ALA A 79 10.36 -3.32 14.61
N LYS A 80 11.42 -4.14 14.55
CA LYS A 80 11.92 -4.92 15.69
C LYS A 80 12.65 -4.09 16.74
N GLN A 81 13.09 -2.88 16.40
CA GLN A 81 13.78 -1.99 17.35
C GLN A 81 12.78 -1.20 18.19
N ALA A 82 13.20 -0.77 19.38
CA ALA A 82 12.44 0.19 20.15
C ALA A 82 12.28 1.50 19.33
N PRO A 83 11.11 2.17 19.39
CA PRO A 83 10.93 3.46 18.75
C PRO A 83 11.99 4.46 19.21
N PHE A 84 12.49 5.28 18.28
CA PHE A 84 13.47 6.31 18.60
C PHE A 84 12.96 7.30 19.65
N VAL A 85 11.66 7.59 19.62
CA VAL A 85 10.98 8.42 20.62
C VAL A 85 10.26 7.50 21.59
N SER A 86 10.71 7.48 22.85
CA SER A 86 10.07 6.70 23.90
C SER A 86 8.74 7.32 24.35
N GLU A 87 7.84 6.50 24.88
CA GLU A 87 6.60 6.97 25.51
C GLU A 87 6.87 7.98 26.64
N THR A 88 7.91 7.74 27.44
CA THR A 88 8.34 8.66 28.50
C THR A 88 8.75 10.02 27.95
N SER A 89 9.45 10.06 26.82
CA SER A 89 9.82 11.31 26.14
C SER A 89 8.57 12.07 25.67
N MET A 90 7.57 11.36 25.13
CA MET A 90 6.30 11.99 24.73
C MET A 90 5.52 12.52 25.93
N ALA A 91 5.45 11.75 27.01
CA ALA A 91 4.78 12.13 28.26
C ALA A 91 5.45 13.37 28.91
N ALA A 92 6.78 13.47 28.88
CA ALA A 92 7.50 14.64 29.37
C ALA A 92 7.19 15.91 28.56
N CYS A 93 7.04 15.79 27.22
CA CYS A 93 6.64 16.91 26.36
C CYS A 93 5.18 17.35 26.57
N CYS A 94 4.31 16.45 27.03
CA CYS A 94 2.88 16.72 27.28
C CYS A 94 2.66 17.74 28.42
N GLY A 95 3.64 17.96 29.31
CA GLY A 95 3.59 18.96 30.40
C GLY A 95 2.55 18.68 31.51
N THR A 96 1.63 17.73 31.29
CA THR A 96 0.54 17.37 32.20
C THR A 96 0.66 15.92 32.68
N CYS A 97 1.38 15.09 31.93
CA CYS A 97 1.52 13.65 32.15
C CYS A 97 2.51 13.30 33.27
N VAL A 98 3.26 14.30 33.78
CA VAL A 98 4.25 14.16 34.86
C VAL A 98 3.70 14.61 36.23
N ILE A 99 2.39 14.89 36.32
CA ILE A 99 1.71 15.35 37.55
C ILE A 99 1.04 14.18 38.31
N GLY A 100 1.34 12.92 37.95
CA GLY A 100 0.78 11.70 38.56
C GLY A 100 1.83 10.83 39.23
#